data_AF-A0A4Q4PWL8-F1
#
_entry.id   AF-A0A4Q4PWL8-F1
#
_cell.length_a   1.000
_cell.length_b   1.000
_cell.length_c   1.000
_cell.angle_alpha   90.00
_cell.angle_beta   90.00
_cell.angle_gamma   90.00
#
_symmetry.space_group_name_H-M   'P 1'
#
loop_
_entity.id
_entity.type
_entity.pdbx_description
1 polymer ?
#
loop_
_entity_poly.entity_id
_entity_poly.type
_entity_poly.pdbx_seq_one_letter_code
_entity_poly.pdbx_strand_id
1 'polypeptide(L)'
;MVAGNFDEPASLDAAFKGASAIFSVTDYWILYGSLLARQQSSANGQSTMLLAKEKGIQQNKNIIDAAAKVETLERFIFSSLPNTEKLSGGKYSHTSVLYAGFFLENYLKPDASAYRPKLDNTKNTLSLAAVGTVHLPMFSAKANTGPIVHALIREAAGQKVIASNTWLTFQDFARTLANVLSKDIEFTNEQPSFNISDPELGQNFADMMGWYIEFNYDGSKVDKSVIQPKDLGVESHLMSVEEWCRKQDWERILDVT
;
A
#
# COMPACT_ATOMS: atom_id res chain seq x y z
N MET A 1 -13.17 22.22 -2.11
CA MET A 1 -11.76 21.90 -1.79
C MET A 1 -11.14 23.12 -1.14
N VAL A 2 -10.24 22.93 -0.19
CA VAL A 2 -9.45 23.98 0.47
C VAL A 2 -7.98 23.72 0.21
N ALA A 3 -7.15 24.76 0.22
CA ALA A 3 -5.70 24.59 0.10
C ALA A 3 -5.14 23.97 1.39
N GLY A 4 -4.13 23.11 1.25
CA GLY A 4 -3.44 22.48 2.38
C GLY A 4 -2.12 21.88 1.92
N ASN A 5 -1.10 22.00 2.77
CA ASN A 5 0.23 21.44 2.56
C ASN A 5 0.70 20.80 3.87
N PHE A 6 1.07 19.52 3.84
CA PHE A 6 1.53 18.79 5.02
C PHE A 6 2.83 19.35 5.62
N ASP A 7 3.56 20.17 4.87
CA ASP A 7 4.78 20.85 5.33
C ASP A 7 4.51 22.23 5.94
N GLU A 8 3.29 22.74 5.87
CA GLU A 8 2.90 24.06 6.36
C GLU A 8 1.80 23.92 7.42
N PRO A 9 2.14 23.84 8.73
CA PRO A 9 1.18 23.58 9.80
C PRO A 9 -0.03 24.52 9.80
N ALA A 10 0.18 25.82 9.53
CA ALA A 10 -0.91 26.79 9.48
C ALA A 10 -1.94 26.49 8.37
N SER A 11 -1.51 25.90 7.26
CA SER A 11 -2.42 25.48 6.18
C SER A 11 -3.31 24.30 6.62
N LEU A 12 -2.79 23.42 7.48
CA LEU A 12 -3.54 22.29 8.05
C LEU A 12 -4.54 22.78 9.10
N ASP A 13 -4.13 23.70 9.97
CA ASP A 13 -5.02 24.34 10.94
C ASP A 13 -6.23 24.99 10.22
N ALA A 14 -5.98 25.67 9.09
CA ALA A 14 -7.03 26.24 8.26
C ALA A 14 -7.89 25.18 7.57
N ALA A 15 -7.27 24.12 7.02
CA ALA A 15 -7.97 23.06 6.31
C ALA A 15 -8.86 22.20 7.22
N PHE A 16 -8.47 22.03 8.49
CA PHE A 16 -9.18 21.17 9.44
C PHE A 16 -10.24 21.91 10.27
N LYS A 17 -10.36 23.23 10.11
CA LYS A 17 -11.30 24.06 10.88
C LYS A 17 -12.73 23.52 10.81
N GLY A 18 -13.28 23.14 11.96
CA GLY A 18 -14.66 22.66 12.09
C GLY A 18 -14.91 21.24 11.60
N ALA A 19 -13.86 20.46 11.32
CA ALA A 19 -14.01 19.07 10.90
C ALA A 19 -14.54 18.19 12.06
N SER A 20 -15.52 17.33 11.78
CA SER A 20 -15.99 16.28 12.70
C SER A 20 -15.23 14.96 12.52
N ALA A 21 -14.69 14.73 11.33
CA ALA A 21 -13.85 13.57 11.03
C ALA A 21 -12.72 13.96 10.08
N ILE A 22 -11.54 13.37 10.28
CA ILE A 22 -10.37 13.55 9.42
C ILE A 22 -9.85 12.16 9.04
N PHE A 23 -9.66 11.93 7.74
CA PHE A 23 -8.91 10.80 7.21
C PHE A 23 -7.58 11.32 6.67
N SER A 24 -6.47 10.71 7.10
CA SER A 24 -5.12 11.15 6.73
C SER A 24 -4.32 10.01 6.14
N VAL A 25 -3.60 10.29 5.05
CA VAL A 25 -2.64 9.41 4.37
C VAL A 25 -1.47 10.22 3.83
N THR A 26 -0.25 9.70 3.98
CA THR A 26 0.98 10.24 3.37
C THR A 26 1.53 9.27 2.33
N ASP A 27 2.14 9.77 1.26
CA ASP A 27 2.70 8.95 0.18
C ASP A 27 4.23 8.90 0.26
N TYR A 28 4.75 7.78 0.78
CA TYR A 28 6.19 7.52 0.88
C TYR A 28 6.89 7.55 -0.49
N TRP A 29 6.25 7.03 -1.54
CA TRP A 29 6.87 6.89 -2.86
C TRP A 29 7.02 8.23 -3.56
N ILE A 30 6.08 9.17 -3.35
CA ILE A 30 6.23 10.56 -3.80
C ILE A 30 7.42 11.23 -3.09
N LEU A 31 7.59 10.99 -1.78
CA LEU A 31 8.70 11.57 -1.01
C LEU A 31 10.05 10.98 -1.44
N TYR A 32 10.14 9.66 -1.59
CA TYR A 32 11.34 8.96 -2.08
C TYR A 32 11.71 9.40 -3.51
N GLY A 33 10.73 9.51 -4.40
CA GLY A 33 10.93 9.96 -5.77
C GLY A 33 11.17 11.46 -5.94
N SER A 34 11.18 12.25 -4.86
CA SER A 34 11.27 13.71 -4.94
C SER A 34 12.67 14.18 -5.34
N LEU A 35 12.72 15.27 -6.13
CA LEU A 35 14.00 15.92 -6.47
C LEU A 35 14.73 16.43 -5.23
N LEU A 36 13.99 16.89 -4.23
CA LEU A 36 14.54 17.38 -2.96
C LEU A 36 15.26 16.26 -2.21
N ALA A 37 14.64 15.09 -2.05
CA ALA A 37 15.27 13.96 -1.38
C ALA A 37 16.54 13.49 -2.13
N ARG A 38 16.49 13.43 -3.47
CA ARG A 38 17.66 13.08 -4.30
C ARG A 38 18.80 14.10 -4.17
N GLN A 39 18.49 15.39 -4.16
CA GLN A 39 19.49 16.45 -4.00
C GLN A 39 20.13 16.42 -2.61
N GLN A 40 19.34 16.27 -1.56
CA GLN A 40 19.83 16.16 -0.19
C GLN A 40 20.68 14.90 0.02
N SER A 41 20.25 13.77 -0.53
CA SER A 41 21.01 12.53 -0.53
C SER A 41 22.38 12.71 -1.21
N SER A 42 22.39 13.34 -2.39
CA SER A 42 23.63 13.61 -3.13
C SER A 42 24.56 14.60 -2.41
N ALA A 43 23.99 15.59 -1.72
CA ALA A 43 24.77 16.63 -1.03
C ALA A 43 25.40 16.14 0.28
N ASN A 44 24.67 15.34 1.05
CA ASN A 44 25.04 15.01 2.43
C ASN A 44 25.36 13.52 2.64
N GLY A 45 25.26 12.70 1.60
CA GLY A 45 25.49 11.25 1.66
C GLY A 45 24.42 10.47 2.45
N GLN A 46 23.33 11.13 2.85
CA GLN A 46 22.22 10.47 3.52
C GLN A 46 21.41 9.63 2.55
N SER A 47 20.85 8.53 3.05
CA SER A 47 19.90 7.69 2.34
C SER A 47 18.67 8.47 1.87
N THR A 48 18.28 8.30 0.60
CA THR A 48 17.02 8.86 0.08
C THR A 48 15.81 8.22 0.79
N MET A 49 15.92 6.94 1.17
CA MET A 49 14.87 6.23 1.90
C MET A 49 14.68 6.79 3.32
N LEU A 50 15.77 7.10 4.02
CA LEU A 50 15.76 7.71 5.34
C LEU A 50 15.16 9.11 5.29
N LEU A 51 15.59 9.94 4.32
CA LEU A 51 15.03 11.28 4.11
C LEU A 51 13.52 11.23 3.83
N ALA A 52 13.06 10.30 2.99
CA ALA A 52 11.64 10.11 2.73
C ALA A 52 10.88 9.65 3.98
N LYS A 53 11.46 8.75 4.78
CA LYS A 53 10.90 8.29 6.06
C LYS A 53 10.78 9.42 7.06
N GLU A 54 11.85 10.18 7.28
CA GLU A 54 11.89 11.32 8.20
C GLU A 54 10.91 12.41 7.78
N LYS A 55 10.83 12.70 6.48
CA LYS A 55 9.87 13.65 5.92
C LYS A 55 8.43 13.19 6.13
N GLY A 56 8.13 11.91 5.87
CA GLY A 56 6.82 11.34 6.14
C GLY A 56 6.44 11.36 7.62
N ILE A 57 7.39 11.10 8.53
CA ILE A 57 7.19 11.25 9.98
C ILE A 57 6.87 12.70 10.34
N GLN A 58 7.58 13.67 9.76
CA GLN A 58 7.32 15.09 10.01
C GLN A 58 5.94 15.52 9.52
N GLN A 59 5.54 15.09 8.31
CA GLN A 59 4.20 15.37 7.77
C GLN A 59 3.11 14.78 8.66
N ASN A 60 3.28 13.54 9.12
CA ASN A 60 2.33 12.90 10.03
C ASN A 60 2.23 13.62 11.38
N LYS A 61 3.35 14.08 11.95
CA LYS A 61 3.33 14.93 13.15
C LYS A 61 2.53 16.21 12.94
N ASN A 62 2.80 16.93 11.84
CA ASN A 62 2.08 18.16 11.51
C ASN A 62 0.57 17.94 11.39
N ILE A 63 0.14 16.85 10.75
CA ILE A 63 -1.27 16.47 10.62
C ILE A 63 -1.87 16.17 11.98
N ILE A 64 -1.20 15.35 12.82
CA ILE A 64 -1.69 14.99 14.15
C ILE A 64 -1.80 16.23 15.05
N ASP A 65 -0.80 17.10 15.04
CA ASP A 65 -0.78 18.34 15.82
C ASP A 65 -1.89 19.30 15.38
N ALA A 66 -2.15 19.41 14.08
CA ALA A 66 -3.26 20.22 13.57
C ALA A 66 -4.62 19.62 13.94
N ALA A 67 -4.79 18.30 13.80
CA ALA A 67 -6.02 17.60 14.17
C ALA A 67 -6.33 17.72 15.67
N ALA A 68 -5.31 17.68 16.52
CA ALA A 68 -5.45 17.83 17.98
C ALA A 68 -5.98 19.20 18.41
N LYS A 69 -5.85 20.24 17.56
CA LYS A 69 -6.41 21.58 17.83
C LYS A 69 -7.89 21.71 17.47
N VAL A 70 -8.47 20.72 16.79
CA VAL A 70 -9.85 20.77 16.30
C VAL A 70 -10.81 20.29 17.39
N GLU A 71 -11.44 21.22 18.10
CA GLU A 71 -12.37 20.91 19.20
C GLU A 71 -13.60 20.09 18.75
N THR A 72 -13.99 20.20 17.48
CA THR A 72 -15.14 19.47 16.90
C THR A 72 -14.79 18.06 16.43
N LEU A 73 -13.53 17.65 16.51
CA LEU A 73 -13.07 16.40 15.93
C LEU A 73 -13.53 15.20 16.76
N GLU A 74 -14.36 14.36 16.17
CA GLU A 74 -14.86 13.13 16.80
C GLU A 74 -14.08 11.89 16.35
N ARG A 75 -13.52 11.93 15.13
CA ARG A 75 -12.84 10.77 14.51
C ARG A 75 -11.60 11.18 13.74
N PHE A 76 -10.48 10.55 14.09
CA PHE A 76 -9.24 10.64 13.32
C PHE A 76 -8.89 9.24 12.79
N ILE A 77 -9.06 9.03 11.49
CA ILE A 77 -8.68 7.79 10.81
C ILE A 77 -7.31 8.00 10.20
N PHE A 78 -6.32 7.36 10.79
CA PHE A 78 -4.94 7.44 10.35
C PHE A 78 -4.56 6.21 9.56
N SER A 79 -4.09 6.44 8.35
CA SER A 79 -3.41 5.42 7.62
C SER A 79 -2.08 5.02 8.30
N SER A 80 -2.05 3.95 9.13
CA SER A 80 -0.81 3.34 9.72
C SER A 80 -0.55 1.79 9.48
N LEU A 81 0.70 1.19 9.20
CA LEU A 81 1.31 -0.12 8.61
C LEU A 81 1.91 -0.87 9.82
N PRO A 82 2.27 -2.16 9.84
CA PRO A 82 2.80 -2.73 11.08
C PRO A 82 4.09 -2.03 11.51
N ASN A 83 4.19 -1.62 12.79
CA ASN A 83 5.46 -1.17 13.36
C ASN A 83 6.36 -2.40 13.53
N THR A 84 6.98 -2.81 12.42
CA THR A 84 7.79 -4.01 12.29
C THR A 84 8.93 -4.03 13.31
N GLU A 85 9.57 -2.89 13.60
CA GLU A 85 10.61 -2.76 14.62
C GLU A 85 10.07 -3.16 15.99
N LYS A 86 8.99 -2.52 16.43
CA LYS A 86 8.38 -2.81 17.73
C LYS A 86 7.88 -4.24 17.82
N LEU A 87 7.22 -4.72 16.76
CA LEU A 87 6.59 -6.04 16.73
C LEU A 87 7.60 -7.19 16.60
N SER A 88 8.78 -6.93 16.05
CA SER A 88 9.86 -7.92 15.91
C SER A 88 10.93 -7.84 17.01
N GLY A 89 10.76 -6.97 18.01
CA GLY A 89 11.76 -6.77 19.06
C GLY A 89 13.06 -6.14 18.55
N GLY A 90 12.98 -5.29 17.53
CA GLY A 90 14.13 -4.58 16.94
C GLY A 90 14.78 -5.29 15.74
N LYS A 91 14.31 -6.47 15.34
CA LYS A 91 14.87 -7.24 14.21
C LYS A 91 14.73 -6.52 12.86
N TYR A 92 13.68 -5.72 12.68
CA TYR A 92 13.44 -4.90 11.49
C TYR A 92 13.32 -3.41 11.84
N SER A 93 14.43 -2.74 12.16
CA SER A 93 14.46 -1.35 12.68
C SER A 93 14.27 -0.24 11.64
N HIS A 94 14.11 -0.59 10.35
CA HIS A 94 14.11 0.40 9.27
C HIS A 94 12.71 0.79 8.72
N THR A 95 11.58 0.31 9.24
CA THR A 95 10.25 0.47 8.59
C THR A 95 9.27 1.46 9.29
N SER A 96 8.28 2.03 8.58
CA SER A 96 7.25 3.00 9.04
C SER A 96 5.83 2.66 8.52
N VAL A 97 4.76 3.35 9.00
CA VAL A 97 3.45 2.70 9.27
C VAL A 97 2.22 3.47 8.60
N LEU A 98 1.56 3.01 7.42
CA LEU A 98 0.10 2.69 6.90
C LEU A 98 -0.30 1.19 6.53
N TYR A 99 -1.26 0.42 7.10
CA TYR A 99 -1.69 -0.99 6.83
C TYR A 99 -2.60 -0.96 5.60
N ALA A 100 -2.16 -0.18 4.61
CA ALA A 100 -2.55 -0.32 3.24
C ALA A 100 -2.08 -1.70 2.85
N GLY A 101 -2.98 -2.51 2.31
CA GLY A 101 -2.57 -3.70 1.61
C GLY A 101 -1.83 -3.37 0.32
N PHE A 102 -1.57 -4.39 -0.48
CA PHE A 102 -1.05 -4.20 -1.82
C PHE A 102 -2.15 -3.62 -2.72
N PHE A 103 -1.98 -2.38 -3.17
CA PHE A 103 -2.96 -1.70 -4.03
C PHE A 103 -3.02 -2.37 -5.40
N LEU A 104 -4.22 -2.74 -5.84
CA LEU A 104 -4.44 -3.27 -7.19
C LEU A 104 -3.99 -2.27 -8.28
N GLU A 105 -4.14 -0.97 -8.01
CA GLU A 105 -3.66 0.10 -8.89
C GLU A 105 -2.15 0.02 -9.18
N ASN A 106 -1.35 -0.69 -8.38
CA ASN A 106 0.05 -0.93 -8.69
C ASN A 106 0.24 -1.70 -10.00
N TYR A 107 -0.67 -2.62 -10.38
CA TYR A 107 -0.58 -3.34 -11.66
C TYR A 107 -0.70 -2.43 -12.90
N LEU A 108 -1.26 -1.24 -12.74
CA LEU A 108 -1.43 -0.26 -13.82
C LEU A 108 -0.16 0.56 -14.06
N LYS A 109 0.83 0.49 -13.17
CA LYS A 109 2.04 1.31 -13.24
C LYS A 109 3.07 0.70 -14.21
N PRO A 110 3.92 1.52 -14.85
CA PRO A 110 4.96 1.01 -15.75
C PRO A 110 5.98 0.08 -15.08
N ASP A 111 6.26 0.28 -13.79
CA ASP A 111 7.23 -0.48 -12.99
C ASP A 111 6.70 -1.81 -12.44
N ALA A 112 5.46 -2.19 -12.79
CA ALA A 112 4.85 -3.45 -12.35
C ALA A 112 5.36 -4.69 -13.09
N SER A 113 6.29 -4.56 -14.04
CA SER A 113 6.76 -5.63 -14.94
C SER A 113 7.28 -6.88 -14.22
N ALA A 114 7.74 -6.74 -12.97
CA ALA A 114 8.25 -7.84 -12.16
C ALA A 114 7.15 -8.81 -11.67
N TYR A 115 5.90 -8.35 -11.57
CA TYR A 115 4.79 -9.11 -10.99
C TYR A 115 3.49 -9.03 -11.81
N ARG A 116 3.44 -8.20 -12.85
CA ARG A 116 2.34 -8.17 -13.82
C ARG A 116 2.54 -9.29 -14.86
N PRO A 117 1.51 -10.12 -15.14
CA PRO A 117 1.59 -11.10 -16.21
C PRO A 117 1.86 -10.45 -17.57
N LYS A 118 2.57 -11.16 -18.43
CA LYS A 118 2.80 -10.78 -19.83
C LYS A 118 1.84 -11.54 -20.74
N LEU A 119 1.44 -10.93 -21.84
CA LEU A 119 0.53 -11.53 -22.82
C LEU A 119 1.32 -12.11 -24.00
N ASP A 120 1.19 -13.41 -24.23
CA ASP A 120 1.56 -14.06 -25.49
C ASP A 120 0.34 -14.10 -26.41
N ASN A 121 0.32 -13.21 -27.42
CA ASN A 121 -0.77 -13.14 -28.39
C ASN A 121 -0.83 -14.35 -29.33
N THR A 122 0.27 -15.07 -29.52
CA THR A 122 0.32 -16.23 -30.42
C THR A 122 -0.33 -17.46 -29.80
N LYS A 123 -0.20 -17.61 -28.47
CA LYS A 123 -0.77 -18.72 -27.71
C LYS A 123 -2.10 -18.38 -27.03
N ASN A 124 -2.47 -17.09 -27.00
CA ASN A 124 -3.58 -16.59 -26.19
C ASN A 124 -3.42 -16.91 -24.69
N THR A 125 -2.18 -16.78 -24.21
CA THR A 125 -1.76 -17.22 -22.87
C THR A 125 -1.13 -16.05 -22.12
N LEU A 126 -1.42 -15.95 -20.81
CA LEU A 126 -0.65 -15.11 -19.91
C LEU A 126 0.55 -15.88 -19.39
N SER A 127 1.68 -15.21 -19.23
CA SER A 127 2.86 -15.78 -18.56
C SER A 127 3.31 -14.91 -17.40
N LEU A 128 3.75 -15.54 -16.32
CA LEU A 128 4.36 -14.84 -15.18
C LEU A 128 5.59 -15.61 -14.71
N ALA A 129 6.68 -14.89 -14.48
CA ALA A 129 7.87 -15.43 -13.83
C ALA A 129 7.52 -16.05 -12.46
N ALA A 130 8.28 -17.04 -12.00
CA ALA A 130 8.08 -17.66 -10.70
C ALA A 130 8.34 -16.64 -9.58
N VAL A 131 7.28 -15.97 -9.17
CA VAL A 131 7.25 -15.00 -8.07
C VAL A 131 6.88 -15.68 -6.75
N GLY A 132 7.30 -15.07 -5.64
CA GLY A 132 7.16 -15.66 -4.30
C GLY A 132 5.72 -15.99 -3.89
N THR A 133 5.59 -16.89 -2.92
CA THR A 133 4.32 -17.44 -2.40
C THR A 133 3.73 -16.64 -1.22
N VAL A 134 4.24 -15.43 -0.98
CA VAL A 134 3.73 -14.54 0.07
C VAL A 134 2.31 -14.12 -0.29
N HIS A 135 1.39 -14.29 0.65
CA HIS A 135 0.03 -13.80 0.51
C HIS A 135 -0.02 -12.33 0.92
N LEU A 136 -0.48 -11.50 0.00
CA LEU A 136 -0.64 -10.06 0.20
C LEU A 136 -2.13 -9.72 0.31
N PRO A 137 -2.52 -8.84 1.23
CA PRO A 137 -3.89 -8.33 1.28
C PRO A 137 -4.08 -7.38 0.10
N MET A 138 -4.69 -7.85 -0.99
CA MET A 138 -4.86 -7.07 -2.22
C MET A 138 -6.23 -6.40 -2.24
N PHE A 139 -6.30 -5.10 -2.55
CA PHE A 139 -7.55 -4.36 -2.64
C PHE A 139 -7.40 -3.11 -3.53
N SER A 140 -8.52 -2.55 -4.00
CA SER A 140 -8.49 -1.29 -4.74
C SER A 140 -8.58 -0.12 -3.75
N ALA A 141 -7.51 0.65 -3.63
CA ALA A 141 -7.52 1.84 -2.78
C ALA A 141 -8.58 2.84 -3.27
N LYS A 142 -8.74 2.96 -4.58
CA LYS A 142 -9.70 3.88 -5.19
C LYS A 142 -11.15 3.50 -4.90
N ALA A 143 -11.49 2.20 -4.96
CA ALA A 143 -12.86 1.74 -4.81
C ALA A 143 -13.24 1.45 -3.35
N ASN A 144 -12.30 1.03 -2.52
CA ASN A 144 -12.63 0.39 -1.24
C ASN A 144 -12.27 1.22 -0.01
N THR A 145 -11.34 2.18 -0.10
CA THR A 145 -10.99 3.03 1.04
C THR A 145 -12.19 3.82 1.55
N GLY A 146 -13.01 4.37 0.66
CA GLY A 146 -14.21 5.15 1.01
C GLY A 146 -15.18 4.37 1.92
N PRO A 147 -15.70 3.21 1.48
CA PRO A 147 -16.58 2.37 2.31
C PRO A 147 -15.99 1.99 3.67
N ILE A 148 -14.70 1.65 3.74
CA ILE A 148 -14.03 1.26 4.98
C ILE A 148 -13.91 2.44 5.95
N VAL A 149 -13.45 3.60 5.46
CA VAL A 149 -13.36 4.83 6.26
C VAL A 149 -14.74 5.25 6.74
N HIS A 150 -15.76 5.10 5.89
CA HIS A 150 -17.14 5.40 6.25
C HIS A 150 -17.65 4.55 7.42
N ALA A 151 -17.33 3.26 7.45
CA ALA A 151 -17.61 2.41 8.60
C ALA A 151 -16.84 2.87 9.85
N LEU A 152 -15.54 3.11 9.72
CA LEU A 152 -14.68 3.53 10.84
C LEU A 152 -15.12 4.82 11.53
N ILE A 153 -15.75 5.75 10.80
CA ILE A 153 -16.33 6.96 11.40
C ILE A 153 -17.45 6.61 12.41
N ARG A 154 -18.17 5.51 12.21
CA ARG A 154 -19.29 5.09 13.06
C ARG A 154 -18.92 4.09 14.14
N GLU A 155 -17.75 3.47 14.02
CA GLU A 155 -17.24 2.55 15.02
C GLU A 155 -16.71 3.25 16.27
N ALA A 156 -16.50 2.44 17.31
CA ALA A 156 -15.71 2.84 18.47
C ALA A 156 -14.26 3.16 18.05
N ALA A 157 -13.67 4.20 18.65
CA ALA A 157 -12.28 4.54 18.38
C ALA A 157 -11.31 3.40 18.75
N GLY A 158 -10.12 3.38 18.13
CA GLY A 158 -9.07 2.41 18.44
C GLY A 158 -9.07 1.13 17.60
N GLN A 159 -9.95 1.01 16.60
CA GLN A 159 -9.92 -0.12 15.67
C GLN A 159 -8.65 -0.09 14.80
N LYS A 160 -8.05 -1.27 14.58
CA LYS A 160 -7.01 -1.49 13.57
C LYS A 160 -7.58 -2.37 12.48
N VAL A 161 -7.64 -1.87 11.24
CA VAL A 161 -8.29 -2.60 10.15
C VAL A 161 -7.29 -2.82 9.02
N ILE A 162 -7.13 -4.06 8.57
CA ILE A 162 -6.47 -4.34 7.29
C ILE A 162 -7.47 -4.10 6.16
N ALA A 163 -7.15 -3.26 5.19
CA ALA A 163 -8.15 -2.77 4.21
C ALA A 163 -8.63 -3.79 3.16
N SER A 164 -8.32 -5.08 3.33
CA SER A 164 -8.66 -6.15 2.39
C SER A 164 -9.24 -7.37 3.11
N ASN A 165 -10.18 -8.05 2.44
CA ASN A 165 -10.65 -9.39 2.80
C ASN A 165 -9.97 -10.49 1.97
N THR A 166 -9.11 -10.12 1.03
CA THR A 166 -8.58 -11.03 0.00
C THR A 166 -7.06 -11.09 0.08
N TRP A 167 -6.56 -12.28 0.37
CA TRP A 167 -5.14 -12.57 0.52
C TRP A 167 -4.70 -13.40 -0.68
N LEU A 168 -3.91 -12.80 -1.56
CA LEU A 168 -3.49 -13.43 -2.81
C LEU A 168 -1.96 -13.42 -2.91
N THR A 169 -1.41 -14.48 -3.47
CA THR A 169 -0.10 -14.39 -4.10
C THR A 169 -0.20 -13.67 -5.45
N PHE A 170 0.92 -13.24 -6.00
CA PHE A 170 0.96 -12.75 -7.38
C PHE A 170 0.48 -13.81 -8.39
N GLN A 171 0.70 -15.10 -8.10
CA GLN A 171 0.22 -16.20 -8.94
C GLN A 171 -1.31 -16.33 -8.87
N ASP A 172 -1.92 -16.17 -7.69
CA ASP A 172 -3.38 -16.22 -7.54
C ASP A 172 -4.05 -15.04 -8.25
N PHE A 173 -3.44 -13.85 -8.17
CA PHE A 173 -3.86 -12.70 -8.96
C PHE A 173 -3.78 -13.00 -10.46
N ALA A 174 -2.67 -13.55 -10.94
CA ALA A 174 -2.49 -13.89 -12.35
C ALA A 174 -3.52 -14.92 -12.84
N ARG A 175 -3.84 -15.93 -12.03
CA ARG A 175 -4.93 -16.88 -12.32
C ARG A 175 -6.28 -16.18 -12.40
N THR A 176 -6.56 -15.27 -11.46
CA THR A 176 -7.80 -14.47 -11.47
C THR A 176 -7.90 -13.64 -12.75
N LEU A 177 -6.80 -12.99 -13.14
CA LEU A 177 -6.74 -12.20 -14.37
C LEU A 177 -6.92 -13.07 -15.63
N ALA A 178 -6.24 -14.22 -15.70
CA ALA A 178 -6.37 -15.17 -16.80
C ALA A 178 -7.82 -15.62 -16.98
N ASN A 179 -8.50 -15.96 -15.88
CA ASN A 179 -9.92 -16.30 -15.89
C ASN A 179 -10.80 -15.13 -16.37
N VAL A 180 -10.54 -13.90 -15.89
CA VAL A 180 -11.27 -12.70 -16.31
C VAL A 180 -11.14 -12.46 -17.82
N LEU A 181 -9.94 -12.68 -18.37
CA LEU A 181 -9.62 -12.48 -19.78
C LEU A 181 -9.91 -13.71 -20.66
N SER A 182 -10.38 -14.82 -20.09
CA SER A 182 -10.57 -16.10 -20.80
C SER A 182 -9.28 -16.56 -21.53
N LYS A 183 -8.16 -16.52 -20.82
CA LYS A 183 -6.83 -16.93 -21.30
C LYS A 183 -6.26 -18.03 -20.41
N ASP A 184 -5.35 -18.82 -20.96
CA ASP A 184 -4.53 -19.74 -20.16
C ASP A 184 -3.46 -18.96 -19.37
N ILE A 185 -2.86 -19.61 -18.36
CA ILE A 185 -1.78 -19.03 -17.55
C ILE A 185 -0.62 -20.03 -17.40
N GLU A 186 0.57 -19.57 -17.75
CA GLU A 186 1.83 -20.29 -17.58
C GLU A 186 2.72 -19.60 -16.55
N PHE A 187 3.36 -20.39 -15.68
CA PHE A 187 4.37 -19.88 -14.76
C PHE A 187 5.74 -20.36 -15.22
N THR A 188 6.63 -19.42 -15.52
CA THR A 188 7.99 -19.73 -15.99
C THR A 188 8.94 -19.83 -14.81
N ASN A 189 10.03 -20.59 -14.96
CA ASN A 189 11.09 -20.65 -13.94
C ASN A 189 12.04 -19.44 -13.97
N GLU A 190 11.70 -18.40 -14.74
CA GLU A 190 12.45 -17.16 -14.76
C GLU A 190 12.38 -16.50 -13.38
N GLN A 191 13.50 -15.91 -12.95
CA GLN A 191 13.50 -15.09 -11.74
C GLN A 191 12.83 -13.75 -12.04
N PRO A 192 11.95 -13.26 -11.17
CA PRO A 192 11.37 -11.95 -11.35
C PRO A 192 12.48 -10.90 -11.32
N SER A 193 12.56 -10.11 -12.39
CA SER A 193 13.49 -8.98 -12.45
C SER A 193 12.80 -7.76 -11.85
N PHE A 194 13.12 -7.50 -10.58
CA PHE A 194 12.88 -6.17 -10.00
C PHE A 194 14.04 -5.29 -10.43
N ASN A 195 13.79 -4.27 -11.25
CA ASN A 195 14.81 -3.30 -11.65
C ASN A 195 15.11 -2.35 -10.47
N ILE A 196 15.77 -2.89 -9.44
CA ILE A 196 16.16 -2.14 -8.25
C ILE A 196 17.61 -1.73 -8.44
N SER A 197 17.81 -0.56 -9.05
CA SER A 197 19.15 0.02 -9.24
C SER A 197 19.73 0.62 -7.95
N ASP A 198 18.88 0.90 -6.96
CA ASP A 198 19.26 1.42 -5.65
C ASP A 198 19.52 0.24 -4.68
N PRO A 199 20.78 -0.01 -4.28
CA PRO A 199 21.12 -1.13 -3.39
C PRO A 199 20.38 -1.08 -2.06
N GLU A 200 20.06 0.11 -1.55
CA GLU A 200 19.36 0.27 -0.28
C GLU A 200 17.90 -0.17 -0.40
N LEU A 201 17.25 0.18 -1.51
CA LEU A 201 15.91 -0.28 -1.83
C LEU A 201 15.86 -1.80 -1.98
N GLY A 202 16.95 -2.40 -2.49
CA GLY A 202 17.09 -3.85 -2.60
C GLY A 202 17.14 -4.54 -1.25
N GLN A 203 17.95 -4.02 -0.32
CA GLN A 203 18.01 -4.53 1.06
C GLN A 203 16.67 -4.36 1.79
N ASN A 204 16.03 -3.19 1.65
CA ASN A 204 14.74 -2.96 2.28
C ASN A 204 13.65 -3.91 1.77
N PHE A 205 13.65 -4.20 0.46
CA PHE A 205 12.76 -5.19 -0.13
C PHE A 205 13.01 -6.59 0.45
N ALA A 206 14.26 -6.99 0.63
CA ALA A 206 14.61 -8.26 1.26
C ALA A 206 14.12 -8.34 2.71
N ASP A 207 14.31 -7.29 3.50
CA ASP A 207 13.82 -7.21 4.88
C ASP A 207 12.28 -7.26 4.95
N MET A 208 11.61 -6.56 4.03
CA MET A 208 10.16 -6.57 3.89
C MET A 208 9.63 -7.97 3.55
N MET A 209 10.27 -8.69 2.63
CA MET A 209 9.93 -10.09 2.34
C MET A 209 10.17 -10.99 3.55
N GLY A 210 11.28 -10.81 4.27
CA GLY A 210 11.57 -11.53 5.51
C GLY A 210 10.47 -11.33 6.55
N TRP A 211 10.04 -10.08 6.75
CA TRP A 211 8.91 -9.76 7.62
C TRP A 211 7.62 -10.47 7.20
N TYR A 212 7.27 -10.46 5.91
CA TYR A 212 6.03 -11.12 5.45
C TYR A 212 6.03 -12.62 5.69
N ILE A 213 7.17 -13.28 5.45
CA ILE A 213 7.33 -14.72 5.70
C ILE A 213 7.20 -15.02 7.21
N GLU A 214 7.86 -14.21 8.04
CA GLU A 214 7.95 -14.48 9.47
C GLU A 214 6.72 -14.04 10.26
N PHE A 215 6.10 -12.91 9.92
CA PHE A 215 5.07 -12.25 10.72
C PHE A 215 3.71 -12.07 10.02
N ASN A 216 3.61 -12.48 8.75
CA ASN A 216 2.53 -12.10 7.81
C ASN A 216 2.56 -10.60 7.47
N TYR A 217 1.86 -10.21 6.40
CA TYR A 217 1.82 -8.81 5.95
C TYR A 217 1.39 -7.83 7.04
N ASP A 218 0.34 -8.19 7.77
CA ASP A 218 -0.29 -7.39 8.81
C ASP A 218 0.32 -7.60 10.21
N GLY A 219 1.38 -8.41 10.34
CA GLY A 219 1.92 -8.75 11.65
C GLY A 219 0.99 -9.62 12.49
N SER A 220 -0.03 -10.24 11.88
CA SER A 220 -1.05 -11.05 12.58
C SER A 220 -0.48 -12.23 13.36
N LYS A 221 0.78 -12.64 13.13
CA LYS A 221 1.41 -13.65 14.00
C LYS A 221 1.66 -13.15 15.43
N VAL A 222 1.82 -11.84 15.62
CA VAL A 222 2.16 -11.23 16.92
C VAL A 222 1.16 -10.17 17.40
N ASP A 223 0.40 -9.53 16.51
CA ASP A 223 -0.70 -8.62 16.87
C ASP A 223 -2.05 -9.19 16.41
N LYS A 224 -2.87 -9.62 17.36
CA LYS A 224 -4.22 -10.18 17.09
C LYS A 224 -5.33 -9.13 17.11
N SER A 225 -5.00 -7.85 17.29
CA SER A 225 -6.00 -6.77 17.36
C SER A 225 -6.42 -6.21 15.98
N VAL A 226 -5.81 -6.71 14.91
CA VAL A 226 -6.13 -6.29 13.53
C VAL A 226 -7.39 -7.02 13.06
N ILE A 227 -8.43 -6.27 12.76
CA ILE A 227 -9.71 -6.75 12.23
C ILE A 227 -9.79 -6.54 10.71
N GLN A 228 -10.77 -7.17 10.08
CA GLN A 228 -11.02 -7.12 8.64
C GLN A 228 -12.33 -6.39 8.31
N PRO A 229 -12.54 -5.94 7.07
CA PRO A 229 -13.77 -5.27 6.65
C PRO A 229 -15.06 -6.06 6.94
N LYS A 230 -15.01 -7.39 6.95
CA LYS A 230 -16.15 -8.23 7.38
C LYS A 230 -16.55 -7.99 8.84
N ASP A 231 -15.59 -7.72 9.72
CA ASP A 231 -15.83 -7.48 11.14
C ASP A 231 -16.46 -6.09 11.37
N LEU A 232 -16.35 -5.21 10.37
CA LEU A 232 -17.03 -3.92 10.29
C LEU A 232 -18.40 -4.00 9.57
N GLY A 233 -18.79 -5.16 9.06
CA GLY A 233 -20.02 -5.33 8.27
C GLY A 233 -20.03 -4.62 6.92
N VAL A 234 -18.87 -4.30 6.32
CA VAL A 234 -18.78 -3.58 5.04
C VAL A 234 -18.25 -4.41 3.87
N GLU A 235 -18.01 -5.70 4.07
CA GLU A 235 -17.49 -6.61 3.03
C GLU A 235 -18.30 -6.56 1.73
N SER A 236 -19.64 -6.54 1.81
CA SER A 236 -20.52 -6.49 0.65
C SER A 236 -20.43 -5.18 -0.16
N HIS A 237 -19.85 -4.13 0.41
CA HIS A 237 -19.62 -2.85 -0.26
C HIS A 237 -18.24 -2.76 -0.92
N LEU A 238 -17.40 -3.79 -0.78
CA LEU A 238 -16.07 -3.81 -1.37
C LEU A 238 -16.09 -4.47 -2.74
N MET A 239 -15.55 -3.78 -3.73
CA MET A 239 -15.21 -4.33 -5.04
C MET A 239 -14.25 -5.51 -4.88
N SER A 240 -14.59 -6.65 -5.50
CA SER A 240 -13.70 -7.82 -5.52
C SER A 240 -12.52 -7.60 -6.46
N VAL A 241 -11.44 -8.38 -6.29
CA VAL A 241 -10.30 -8.37 -7.21
C VAL A 241 -10.73 -8.74 -8.63
N GLU A 242 -11.63 -9.71 -8.78
CA GLU A 242 -12.18 -10.10 -10.08
C GLU A 242 -12.95 -8.97 -10.75
N GLU A 243 -13.85 -8.30 -10.01
CA GLU A 243 -14.61 -7.15 -10.52
C GLU A 243 -13.68 -6.00 -10.90
N TRP A 244 -12.65 -5.74 -10.09
CA TRP A 244 -11.64 -4.74 -10.41
C TRP A 244 -10.90 -5.08 -11.70
N CYS A 245 -10.46 -6.34 -11.88
CA CYS A 245 -9.82 -6.80 -13.11
C CYS A 245 -10.72 -6.58 -14.33
N ARG A 246 -12.03 -6.88 -14.23
CA ARG A 246 -12.99 -6.66 -15.35
C ARG A 246 -13.12 -5.20 -15.78
N LYS A 247 -12.77 -4.26 -14.90
CA LYS A 247 -12.87 -2.81 -15.15
C LYS A 247 -11.61 -2.18 -15.76
N GLN A 248 -10.54 -2.94 -15.98
CA GLN A 248 -9.29 -2.42 -16.54
C GLN A 248 -9.15 -2.72 -18.04
N ASP A 249 -8.46 -1.82 -18.75
CA ASP A 249 -8.12 -1.97 -20.16
C ASP A 249 -6.81 -2.77 -20.33
N TRP A 250 -6.89 -4.08 -20.07
CA TRP A 250 -5.69 -4.94 -20.02
C TRP A 250 -4.93 -5.03 -21.34
N GLU A 251 -5.59 -4.82 -22.48
CA GLU A 251 -4.93 -4.77 -23.79
C GLU A 251 -3.90 -3.66 -23.89
N ARG A 252 -4.10 -2.56 -23.15
CA ARG A 252 -3.16 -1.43 -23.09
C ARG A 252 -2.17 -1.51 -21.94
N ILE A 253 -2.43 -2.38 -20.95
CA ILE A 253 -1.65 -2.45 -19.70
C ILE A 253 -0.64 -3.60 -19.74
N LEU A 254 -1.00 -4.75 -20.32
CA LEU A 254 -0.14 -5.92 -20.32
C LEU A 254 1.02 -5.74 -21.29
N ASP A 255 2.21 -6.09 -20.82
CA ASP A 255 3.38 -6.18 -21.69
C ASP A 255 3.19 -7.38 -22.63
N VAL A 256 3.43 -7.19 -23.93
CA VAL A 256 3.35 -8.26 -24.94
C VAL A 256 4.73 -8.89 -25.10
N THR A 257 4.78 -10.22 -25.08
CA THR A 257 5.98 -11.03 -25.38
C THR A 257 5.96 -11.55 -26.80
#